data_AF-A0A0B1RQJ8-F1
#
_entry.id   AF-A0A0B1RQJ8-F1
#
_cell.length_a   1.000
_cell.length_b   1.000
_cell.length_c   1.000
_cell.angle_alpha   90.00
_cell.angle_beta   90.00
_cell.angle_gamma   90.00
#
_symmetry.space_group_name_H-M   'P 1'
#
loop_
_entity.id
_entity.type
_entity.pdbx_description
1 polymer ?
#
loop_
_entity_poly.entity_id
_entity_poly.type
_entity_poly.pdbx_seq_one_letter_code
_entity_poly.pdbx_strand_id
1 'polypeptide(L)'
;LFQLYAEKVSNRGLCAVAQCESLRYKLVGGLAVRRACYGVLRFIMESQAQGCEVIVSGKLRGQRAKAMKFVDGLMIHSGHPVTEYIQQAVRHVQLRQGEYT
;
A
#
# COMPACT_ATOMS: atom_id res chain seq x y z
N LEU A 1 37.12 -5.39 1.49
CA LEU A 1 36.11 -6.31 0.93
C LEU A 1 34.76 -5.93 1.52
N PHE A 2 33.81 -5.49 0.71
CA PHE A 2 32.46 -5.16 1.20
C PHE A 2 31.63 -6.44 1.29
N GLN A 3 30.88 -6.59 2.39
CA GLN A 3 30.05 -7.76 2.66
C GLN A 3 28.59 -7.32 2.80
N LEU A 4 27.70 -7.93 2.03
CA LEU A 4 26.26 -7.66 2.03
C LEU A 4 25.53 -8.72 2.87
N TYR A 5 24.56 -8.28 3.64
CA TYR A 5 23.69 -9.13 4.46
C TYR A 5 22.23 -8.89 4.08
N ALA A 6 21.44 -9.95 4.09
CA ALA A 6 20.01 -9.89 3.81
C ALA A 6 19.26 -10.71 4.85
N GLU A 7 18.27 -10.09 5.50
CA GLU A 7 17.40 -10.75 6.48
C GLU A 7 15.99 -10.92 5.90
N LYS A 8 15.37 -12.04 6.23
CA LYS A 8 13.99 -12.32 5.83
C LYS A 8 13.05 -11.52 6.72
N VAL A 9 12.13 -10.79 6.10
CA VAL A 9 11.01 -10.16 6.83
C VAL A 9 10.10 -11.25 7.39
N SER A 10 10.02 -11.33 8.72
CA SER A 10 9.29 -12.38 9.45
C SER A 10 7.80 -12.40 9.10
N ASN A 11 7.13 -11.23 9.13
CA ASN A 11 5.72 -11.11 8.78
C ASN A 11 5.51 -10.11 7.63
N ARG A 12 5.51 -10.61 6.39
CA ARG A 12 5.31 -9.79 5.19
C ARG A 12 3.95 -9.10 5.16
N GLY A 13 2.93 -9.65 5.83
CA GLY A 13 1.59 -9.08 5.90
C GLY A 13 1.53 -7.73 6.63
N LEU A 14 2.42 -7.53 7.61
CA LEU A 14 2.49 -6.31 8.42
C LEU A 14 3.49 -5.28 7.87
N CYS A 15 4.27 -5.63 6.85
CA CYS A 15 5.27 -4.75 6.27
C CYS A 15 4.68 -3.85 5.19
N ALA A 16 4.55 -2.55 5.47
CA ALA A 16 3.99 -1.59 4.52
C ALA A 16 4.73 -1.57 3.17
N VAL A 17 6.07 -1.69 3.17
CA VAL A 17 6.89 -1.72 1.95
C VAL A 17 6.53 -2.90 1.05
N ALA A 18 6.45 -4.11 1.62
CA ALA A 18 6.10 -5.32 0.86
C ALA A 18 4.68 -5.25 0.30
N GLN A 19 3.74 -4.69 1.08
CA GLN A 19 2.35 -4.54 0.65
C GLN A 19 2.17 -3.47 -0.43
N CYS A 20 2.89 -2.35 -0.35
CA CYS A 20 2.91 -1.34 -1.41
C CYS A 20 3.47 -1.90 -2.72
N GLU A 21 4.51 -2.74 -2.66
CA GLU A 21 5.04 -3.41 -3.85
C GLU A 21 4.05 -4.43 -4.43
N SER A 22 3.39 -5.21 -3.58
CA SER A 22 2.30 -6.11 -3.98
C SER A 22 1.16 -5.35 -4.68
N LEU A 23 0.77 -4.19 -4.15
CA LEU A 23 -0.24 -3.32 -4.77
C LEU A 23 0.22 -2.82 -6.14
N ARG A 24 1.47 -2.36 -6.26
CA ARG A 24 2.06 -1.96 -7.54
C ARG A 24 2.00 -3.09 -8.56
N TYR A 25 2.41 -4.31 -8.20
CA TYR A 25 2.37 -5.45 -9.12
C TYR A 25 0.95 -5.78 -9.58
N LYS A 26 -0.04 -5.71 -8.67
CA LYS A 26 -1.45 -5.90 -9.02
C LYS A 26 -1.95 -4.85 -10.01
N LEU A 27 -1.63 -3.58 -9.80
CA LEU A 27 -2.02 -2.48 -10.69
C LEU A 27 -1.35 -2.57 -12.07
N VAL A 28 -0.05 -2.86 -12.11
CA VAL A 28 0.69 -3.10 -13.37
C VAL A 28 0.14 -4.32 -14.11
N GLY A 29 -0.27 -5.36 -13.38
CA GLY A 29 -0.93 -6.55 -13.93
C GLY A 29 -2.37 -6.32 -14.44
N GLY A 30 -2.86 -5.07 -14.44
CA GLY A 30 -4.17 -4.73 -15.01
C GLY A 30 -5.36 -5.05 -14.10
N LEU A 31 -5.15 -5.38 -12.83
CA LEU A 31 -6.25 -5.52 -11.88
C LEU A 31 -6.93 -4.17 -11.66
N ALA A 32 -8.25 -4.16 -11.69
CA ALA A 32 -9.04 -2.97 -11.37
C ALA A 32 -8.69 -2.44 -9.96
N VAL A 33 -8.50 -1.12 -9.83
CA VAL A 33 -8.00 -0.46 -8.61
C VAL A 33 -8.73 -0.91 -7.34
N ARG A 34 -10.07 -0.92 -7.33
CA ARG A 34 -10.85 -1.37 -6.16
C ARG A 34 -10.51 -2.81 -5.78
N ARG A 35 -10.41 -3.71 -6.75
CA ARG A 35 -10.10 -5.12 -6.52
C ARG A 35 -8.66 -5.29 -5.99
N ALA A 36 -7.71 -4.53 -6.54
CA ALA A 36 -6.33 -4.55 -6.08
C ALA A 36 -6.21 -4.07 -4.62
N CYS A 37 -6.82 -2.93 -4.29
CA CYS A 37 -6.80 -2.36 -2.95
C CYS A 37 -7.47 -3.26 -1.91
N TYR A 38 -8.71 -3.72 -2.17
CA TYR A 38 -9.39 -4.62 -1.23
C TYR A 38 -8.65 -5.95 -1.05
N GLY A 39 -8.01 -6.46 -2.11
CA GLY A 39 -7.21 -7.68 -2.00
C GLY A 39 -5.93 -7.52 -1.17
N VAL A 40 -5.30 -6.34 -1.17
CA VAL A 40 -4.16 -6.04 -0.28
C VAL A 40 -4.65 -5.78 1.14
N LEU A 41 -5.67 -4.94 1.30
CA LEU A 41 -6.24 -4.57 2.59
C LEU A 41 -6.74 -5.80 3.36
N ARG A 42 -7.44 -6.72 2.69
CA ARG A 42 -7.88 -7.99 3.29
C ARG A 42 -6.69 -8.85 3.75
N PHE A 43 -5.64 -8.96 2.94
CA PHE A 43 -4.45 -9.73 3.28
C PHE A 43 -3.73 -9.16 4.53
N ILE A 44 -3.69 -7.83 4.67
CA ILE A 44 -3.10 -7.15 5.83
C ILE A 44 -3.92 -7.44 7.09
N MET A 45 -5.26 -7.30 7.02
CA MET A 45 -6.13 -7.57 8.15
C MET A 45 -6.12 -9.05 8.56
N GLU A 46 -6.10 -9.99 7.61
CA GLU A 46 -5.95 -11.44 7.87
C GLU A 46 -4.60 -11.76 8.54
N SER A 47 -3.58 -10.93 8.30
CA SER A 47 -2.26 -11.02 8.94
C SER A 47 -2.22 -10.44 10.37
N GLN A 48 -3.38 -10.21 10.99
CA GLN A 48 -3.56 -9.70 12.36
C GLN A 48 -3.12 -8.24 12.56
N ALA A 49 -3.28 -7.39 11.54
CA ALA A 49 -3.12 -5.95 11.71
C ALA A 49 -4.31 -5.35 12.50
N GLN A 50 -4.03 -4.33 13.33
CA GLN A 50 -5.09 -3.59 14.06
C GLN A 50 -5.90 -2.66 13.14
N GLY A 51 -5.28 -2.19 12.07
CA GLY A 51 -5.93 -1.44 11.02
C GLY A 51 -4.98 -1.16 9.86
N CYS A 52 -5.56 -0.73 8.74
CA CYS A 52 -4.84 -0.46 7.51
C CYS A 52 -5.53 0.66 6.72
N GLU A 53 -4.73 1.56 6.16
CA GLU A 53 -5.17 2.57 5.20
C GLU A 53 -4.38 2.41 3.90
N VAL A 54 -5.11 2.26 2.78
CA VAL A 54 -4.56 2.24 1.42
C VAL A 54 -5.09 3.43 0.65
N ILE A 55 -4.20 4.27 0.15
CA ILE A 55 -4.54 5.41 -0.71
C ILE A 55 -3.99 5.12 -2.10
N VAL A 56 -4.81 5.34 -3.13
CA VAL A 56 -4.37 5.38 -4.53
C VAL A 56 -4.81 6.69 -5.14
N SER A 57 -3.86 7.40 -5.72
CA SER A 57 -4.02 8.70 -6.33
C SER A 57 -3.52 8.68 -7.78
N GLY A 58 -4.19 9.42 -8.67
CA GLY A 58 -3.82 9.51 -10.08
C GLY A 58 -5.03 9.55 -11.00
N LYS A 59 -4.82 9.28 -12.29
CA LYS A 59 -5.87 9.36 -13.34
C LYS A 59 -6.77 8.11 -13.37
N LEU A 60 -7.46 7.83 -12.26
CA LEU A 60 -8.14 6.54 -12.01
C LEU A 60 -9.19 6.13 -13.05
N ARG A 61 -10.05 7.05 -13.49
CA ARG A 61 -11.14 6.76 -14.44
C ARG A 61 -11.26 7.82 -15.55
N GLY A 62 -10.37 8.81 -15.57
CA GLY A 62 -10.49 9.95 -16.47
C GLY A 62 -9.22 10.78 -16.50
N GLN A 63 -9.26 11.87 -17.26
CA GLN A 63 -8.08 12.72 -17.51
C GLN A 63 -7.61 13.53 -16.31
N ARG A 64 -8.47 13.68 -15.28
CA ARG A 64 -8.15 14.41 -14.05
C ARG A 64 -7.71 13.45 -12.95
N ALA A 65 -6.77 13.90 -12.12
CA ALA A 65 -6.34 13.16 -10.94
C ALA A 65 -7.48 13.06 -9.92
N LYS A 66 -7.59 11.90 -9.29
CA LYS A 66 -8.48 11.62 -8.17
C LYS A 66 -7.75 10.74 -7.17
N ALA A 67 -8.02 10.96 -5.88
CA ALA A 67 -7.60 10.07 -4.81
C ALA A 67 -8.75 9.18 -4.36
N MET A 68 -8.44 7.93 -4.07
CA MET A 68 -9.33 6.97 -3.43
C MET A 68 -8.63 6.44 -2.18
N LYS A 69 -9.31 6.56 -1.04
CA LYS A 69 -8.87 6.05 0.24
C LYS A 69 -9.72 4.83 0.61
N PHE A 70 -9.05 3.75 1.03
CA PHE A 70 -9.65 2.52 1.54
C PHE A 70 -9.12 2.30 2.94
N VAL A 71 -10.00 2.13 3.93
CA VAL A 71 -9.64 2.01 5.35
C VAL A 71 -10.35 0.81 5.94
N ASP A 72 -9.67 0.08 6.82
CA ASP A 72 -10.24 -0.98 7.65
C ASP A 72 -9.54 -1.02 9.01
N GLY A 73 -10.27 -1.38 10.06
CA GLY A 73 -9.79 -1.36 11.44
C GLY A 73 -9.46 0.03 12.01
N LEU A 74 -8.60 0.06 13.03
CA LEU A 74 -8.19 1.27 13.72
C LEU A 74 -7.06 1.99 12.97
N MET A 75 -7.27 3.25 12.61
CA MET A 75 -6.26 4.11 12.00
C MET A 75 -6.13 5.41 12.80
N ILE A 76 -4.92 5.75 13.23
CA ILE A 76 -4.61 6.97 13.99
C ILE A 76 -4.06 8.02 13.01
N HIS A 77 -4.57 9.25 13.07
CA HIS A 77 -4.15 10.32 12.15
C HIS A 77 -3.47 11.50 12.84
N SER A 78 -3.39 11.51 14.18
CA SER A 78 -2.86 12.65 14.94
C SER A 78 -2.01 12.23 16.17
N GLY A 79 -1.08 13.11 16.54
CA GLY A 79 -0.19 12.94 17.70
C GLY A 79 1.07 12.11 17.42
N HIS A 80 1.92 11.98 18.45
CA HIS A 80 3.13 11.14 18.42
C HIS A 80 2.88 9.63 18.12
N PRO A 81 1.74 9.03 18.49
CA PRO A 81 1.46 7.63 18.16
C PRO A 81 1.50 7.31 16.65
N VAL A 82 1.31 8.30 15.78
CA VAL A 82 1.41 8.12 14.33
C VAL A 82 2.79 7.61 13.93
N THR A 83 3.86 8.14 14.51
CA THR A 83 5.23 7.73 14.14
C THR A 83 5.66 6.41 14.77
N GLU A 84 5.05 6.02 15.89
CA GLU A 84 5.40 4.80 16.63
C GLU A 84 4.63 3.58 16.12
N TYR A 85 3.33 3.72 15.84
CA TYR A 85 2.45 2.59 15.56
C TYR A 85 2.17 2.40 14.07
N ILE A 86 2.47 3.38 13.22
CA ILE A 86 2.10 3.34 11.80
C ILE A 86 3.35 3.19 10.93
N GLN A 87 3.38 2.09 10.17
CA GLN A 87 4.32 1.95 9.06
C GLN A 87 3.70 2.50 7.77
N GLN A 88 4.39 3.44 7.12
CA GLN A 88 3.97 4.02 5.84
C GLN A 88 5.00 3.70 4.75
N ALA A 89 4.50 3.39 3.55
CA ALA A 89 5.30 3.29 2.35
C ALA A 89 4.52 3.85 1.15
N VAL A 90 5.25 4.38 0.17
CA VAL A 90 4.67 4.94 -1.06
C VAL A 90 5.40 4.35 -2.25
N ARG A 91 4.67 4.07 -3.34
CA ARG A 91 5.22 3.59 -4.60
C ARG A 91 4.54 4.29 -5.76
N HIS A 92 5.34 4.80 -6.68
CA HIS A 92 4.83 5.32 -7.94
C HIS A 92 4.66 4.20 -8.95
N VAL A 93 3.56 4.25 -9.69
CA VAL A 93 3.19 3.26 -10.70
C VAL A 93 2.88 3.98 -11.99
N GLN A 94 3.64 3.68 -13.03
CA GLN A 94 3.36 4.15 -14.38
C GLN A 94 2.36 3.19 -15.03
N LEU A 95 1.16 3.68 -15.33
CA LEU A 95 0.19 2.97 -16.17
C LEU A 95 0.06 3.71 -17.50
N ARG A 96 -0.59 3.08 -18.48
CA ARG A 96 -0.74 3.64 -19.83
C ARG A 96 -1.33 5.07 -19.88
N GLN A 97 -2.18 5.41 -18.91
CA GLN A 97 -2.84 6.72 -18.85
C GLN A 97 -2.03 7.81 -18.12
N GLY A 98 -0.94 7.43 -17.44
CA GLY A 98 -0.08 8.33 -16.66
C GLY A 98 0.42 7.69 -15.36
N GLU A 99 1.01 8.51 -14.49
CA GLU A 99 1.54 8.07 -13.20
C GLU A 99 0.44 8.04 -12.11
N TYR A 100 0.54 7.05 -11.24
CA TYR A 100 -0.31 6.83 -10.07
C TYR A 100 0.59 6.69 -8.84
N THR A 101 0.12 7.14 -7.68
CA THR A 101 0.84 7.09 -6.39
C THR A 101 -0.05 6.52 -5.31
#